data_AF-A0A367LUI6-F1
#
_entry.id   AF-A0A367LUI6-F1
#
_cell.length_a   1.000
_cell.length_b   1.000
_cell.length_c   1.000
_cell.angle_alpha   90.00
_cell.angle_beta   90.00
_cell.angle_gamma   90.00
#
_symmetry.space_group_name_H-M   'P 1'
#
loop_
_entity.id
_entity.type
_entity.pdbx_description
1 polymer ?
#
loop_
_entity_poly.entity_id
_entity_poly.type
_entity_poly.pdbx_seq_one_letter_code
_entity_poly.pdbx_strand_id
1 'polypeptide(L)'
;KTTLLKLLLGDLQPTSGKIEVGTKLEVAYFDQLRHQLEPEQTVIDNISEGREFITIDGQNRHVLSYLGDFLFSPQRARTPVKALSGGERARLLLAKLF
;
A
#
# COMPACT_ATOMS: atom_id res chain seq x y z
N LYS A 1 -14.42 11.04 -11.47
CA LYS A 1 -13.51 10.35 -10.50
C LYS A 1 -12.19 9.95 -11.15
N THR A 2 -12.16 9.01 -12.09
CA THR A 2 -10.89 8.58 -12.73
C THR A 2 -10.23 9.68 -13.56
N THR A 3 -11.01 10.52 -14.26
CA THR A 3 -10.49 11.66 -15.03
C THR A 3 -9.79 12.71 -14.15
N LEU A 4 -10.35 12.99 -12.97
CA LEU A 4 -9.75 13.91 -12.00
C LEU A 4 -8.42 13.38 -11.46
N LEU A 5 -8.35 12.08 -11.17
CA LEU A 5 -7.10 11.44 -10.75
C LEU A 5 -6.05 11.55 -11.87
N LYS A 6 -6.38 11.18 -13.11
CA LYS A 6 -5.45 11.30 -14.26
C LYS A 6 -4.93 12.73 -14.48
N LEU A 7 -5.78 13.74 -14.27
CA LEU A 7 -5.39 15.15 -14.34
C LEU A 7 -4.39 15.53 -13.22
N LEU A 8 -4.63 15.08 -11.98
CA LEU A 8 -3.73 15.33 -10.84
C LEU A 8 -2.39 14.59 -10.95
N LEU A 9 -2.38 13.47 -11.65
CA LEU A 9 -1.21 12.61 -11.87
C LEU A 9 -0.39 13.06 -13.10
N GLY A 10 -0.91 14.00 -13.90
CA GLY A 10 -0.25 14.50 -15.12
C GLY A 10 -0.46 13.64 -16.37
N ASP A 11 -1.17 12.51 -16.26
CA ASP A 11 -1.51 11.59 -17.37
C ASP A 11 -2.51 12.20 -18.36
N LEU A 12 -3.18 13.30 -17.98
CA LEU A 12 -4.14 14.01 -18.81
C LEU A 12 -3.90 15.51 -18.68
N GLN A 13 -3.95 16.23 -19.80
CA GLN A 13 -3.84 17.69 -19.82
C GLN A 13 -5.24 18.31 -19.63
N PRO A 14 -5.39 19.34 -18.77
CA PRO A 14 -6.66 20.03 -18.61
C PRO A 14 -7.02 20.74 -19.92
N THR A 15 -8.27 20.59 -20.36
CA THR A 15 -8.79 21.29 -21.54
C THR A 15 -8.90 22.81 -21.31
N SER A 16 -9.08 23.23 -20.06
CA SER A 16 -8.99 24.61 -19.61
C SER A 16 -8.74 24.67 -18.09
N GLY A 17 -8.17 25.78 -17.60
CA GLY A 17 -7.75 25.95 -16.20
C GLY A 17 -6.27 25.63 -15.96
N LYS A 18 -5.81 25.77 -14.71
CA LYS A 18 -4.45 25.44 -14.30
C LYS A 18 -4.46 24.44 -13.15
N ILE A 19 -3.52 23.50 -13.17
CA ILE A 19 -3.26 22.55 -12.09
C ILE A 19 -1.85 22.86 -11.60
N GLU A 20 -1.72 23.26 -10.34
CA GLU A 20 -0.43 23.45 -9.68
C GLU A 20 -0.17 22.26 -8.75
N VAL A 21 0.90 21.54 -9.02
CA VAL A 21 1.32 20.36 -8.26
C VAL A 21 2.51 20.76 -7.40
N GLY A 22 2.44 20.52 -6.09
CA GLY A 22 3.54 20.80 -5.17
C GLY A 22 4.77 19.97 -5.49
N THR A 23 5.97 20.54 -5.33
CA THR A 23 7.26 19.95 -5.75
C THR A 23 7.72 18.74 -4.93
N LYS A 24 6.98 18.33 -3.88
CA LYS A 24 7.29 17.19 -3.01
C LYS A 24 6.22 16.08 -3.06
N LEU A 25 5.45 16.01 -4.13
CA LEU A 25 4.46 14.94 -4.30
C LEU A 25 5.15 13.67 -4.82
N GLU A 26 5.36 12.69 -3.94
CA GLU A 26 5.65 11.32 -4.33
C GLU A 26 4.34 10.64 -4.71
N VAL A 27 4.06 10.64 -6.01
CA VAL A 27 2.87 10.03 -6.58
C VAL A 27 3.12 8.53 -6.77
N ALA A 28 2.77 7.71 -5.77
CA ALA A 28 2.75 6.26 -5.93
C ALA A 28 1.45 5.84 -6.64
N TYR A 29 1.56 5.36 -7.88
CA TYR A 29 0.39 4.96 -8.68
C TYR A 29 -0.17 3.61 -8.20
N PHE A 30 -1.33 3.67 -7.54
CA PHE A 30 -2.03 2.56 -6.86
C PHE A 30 -2.41 1.36 -7.76
N ASP A 31 -2.46 1.52 -9.09
CA ASP A 31 -3.00 0.50 -10.00
C ASP A 31 -1.95 -0.53 -10.47
N GLN A 32 -0.66 -0.19 -10.51
CA GLN A 32 0.40 -1.11 -10.94
C GLN A 32 0.87 -2.07 -9.81
N LEU A 33 0.45 -1.82 -8.57
CA LEU A 33 0.87 -2.59 -7.38
C LEU A 33 -0.10 -3.71 -6.98
N ARG A 34 -1.30 -3.81 -7.60
CA ARG A 34 -2.23 -4.91 -7.32
C ARG A 34 -1.65 -6.29 -7.68
N HIS A 35 -0.62 -6.34 -8.51
CA HIS A 35 0.13 -7.55 -8.84
C HIS A 35 1.25 -7.89 -7.83
N GLN A 36 1.45 -7.12 -6.75
CA GLN A 36 2.53 -7.35 -5.78
C GLN A 36 2.15 -8.17 -4.54
N LEU A 37 0.86 -8.46 -4.33
CA LEU A 37 0.45 -9.29 -3.21
C LEU A 37 0.30 -10.74 -3.67
N GLU A 38 1.08 -11.62 -3.07
CA GLU A 38 1.04 -13.06 -3.26
C GLU A 38 -0.18 -13.63 -2.51
N PRO A 39 -1.26 -14.06 -3.22
CA PRO A 39 -2.54 -14.38 -2.59
C PRO A 39 -2.48 -15.61 -1.66
N GLU A 40 -1.57 -16.52 -1.96
CA GLU A 40 -1.36 -17.76 -1.22
C GLU A 40 -0.47 -17.56 0.02
N GLN A 41 0.34 -16.49 0.03
CA GLN A 41 1.15 -16.14 1.19
C GLN A 41 0.31 -15.42 2.26
N THR A 42 0.80 -15.47 3.49
CA THR A 42 0.14 -14.76 4.60
C THR A 42 0.32 -13.25 4.50
N VAL A 43 -0.51 -12.49 5.21
CA VAL A 43 -0.38 -11.04 5.31
C VAL A 43 1.00 -10.62 5.80
N ILE A 44 1.55 -11.33 6.80
CA ILE A 44 2.88 -11.05 7.35
C ILE A 44 3.98 -11.35 6.33
N ASP A 45 3.91 -12.49 5.64
CA ASP A 45 4.93 -12.87 4.64
C ASP A 45 4.95 -11.91 3.45
N ASN A 46 3.78 -11.39 3.05
CA ASN A 46 3.67 -10.41 1.98
C ASN A 46 4.40 -9.08 2.25
N ILE A 47 4.69 -8.79 3.53
CA ILE A 47 5.37 -7.57 3.99
C ILE A 47 6.82 -7.86 4.38
N SER A 48 7.07 -8.94 5.11
CA SER A 48 8.39 -9.20 5.69
C SER A 48 9.24 -10.21 4.94
N GLU A 49 8.64 -10.93 3.98
CA GLU A 49 9.29 -12.01 3.22
C GLU A 49 9.91 -13.07 4.16
N GLY A 50 9.22 -13.38 5.26
CA GLY A 50 9.66 -14.35 6.26
C GLY A 50 10.54 -13.78 7.39
N ARG A 51 10.74 -12.46 7.45
CA ARG A 51 11.46 -11.79 8.56
C ARG A 51 10.50 -11.41 9.70
N GLU A 52 10.99 -11.39 10.93
CA GLU A 52 10.22 -10.90 12.09
C GLU A 52 10.28 -9.38 12.27
N PHE A 53 11.31 -8.75 11.70
CA PHE A 53 11.58 -7.31 11.77
C PHE A 53 11.74 -6.72 10.38
N ILE A 54 11.24 -5.50 10.21
CA ILE A 54 11.37 -4.68 9.01
C ILE A 54 11.92 -3.31 9.38
N THR A 55 12.67 -2.71 8.46
CA THR A 55 13.19 -1.35 8.62
C THR A 55 12.27 -0.37 7.91
N ILE A 56 11.62 0.50 8.68
CA ILE A 56 10.73 1.56 8.18
C ILE A 56 11.32 2.89 8.66
N ASP A 57 11.55 3.84 7.76
CA ASP A 57 12.16 5.14 8.08
C ASP A 57 13.49 5.04 8.87
N GLY A 58 14.29 4.02 8.57
CA GLY A 58 15.55 3.74 9.27
C GLY A 58 15.40 3.17 10.68
N GLN A 59 14.18 2.87 11.13
CA GLN A 59 13.90 2.23 12.41
C GLN A 59 13.53 0.76 12.23
N ASN A 60 14.16 -0.13 12.99
CA ASN A 60 13.83 -1.54 12.96
C ASN A 60 12.61 -1.81 13.84
N ARG A 61 11.54 -2.33 13.25
CA ARG A 61 10.25 -2.55 13.92
C ARG A 61 9.78 -3.99 13.74
N HIS A 62 9.13 -4.52 14.77
CA HIS A 62 8.51 -5.84 14.70
C HIS A 62 7.30 -5.81 13.76
N VAL A 63 7.21 -6.79 12.85
CA VAL A 63 6.24 -6.74 11.73
C VAL A 63 4.80 -6.79 12.23
N LEU A 64 4.49 -7.57 13.28
CA LEU A 64 3.13 -7.59 13.84
C LEU A 64 2.71 -6.24 14.44
N SER A 65 3.66 -5.49 15.01
CA SER A 65 3.37 -4.16 15.56
C SER A 65 3.08 -3.19 14.43
N TYR A 66 3.88 -3.22 13.37
CA TYR A 66 3.66 -2.42 12.18
C TYR A 66 2.33 -2.73 11.49
N LEU A 67 2.00 -4.02 11.29
CA LEU A 67 0.71 -4.44 10.75
C LEU A 67 -0.47 -4.03 11.65
N GLY A 68 -0.24 -3.91 12.96
CA GLY A 68 -1.19 -3.35 13.92
C GLY A 68 -1.59 -1.92 13.59
N ASP A 69 -0.65 -1.08 13.12
CA ASP A 69 -0.91 0.30 12.69
C ASP A 69 -1.87 0.36 11.49
N PHE A 70 -1.93 -0.73 10.69
CA PHE A 70 -2.86 -0.92 9.57
C PHE A 70 -4.12 -1.72 9.95
N LEU A 71 -4.35 -1.89 11.26
CA LEU A 71 -5.51 -2.57 11.84
C LEU A 71 -5.59 -4.05 11.43
N PHE A 72 -4.46 -4.73 11.34
CA PHE A 72 -4.39 -6.20 11.27
C PHE A 72 -4.14 -6.77 12.66
N SER A 73 -5.07 -7.60 13.15
CA SER A 73 -4.83 -8.36 14.37
C SER A 73 -3.74 -9.43 14.15
N PRO A 74 -3.07 -9.92 15.21
CA PRO A 74 -2.06 -10.98 15.08
C PRO A 74 -2.59 -12.26 14.41
N GLN A 75 -3.87 -12.56 14.59
CA GLN A 75 -4.54 -13.67 13.91
C GLN A 75 -4.72 -13.37 12.43
N ARG A 76 -5.21 -12.17 12.06
CA ARG A 76 -5.36 -11.78 10.64
C ARG A 76 -4.02 -11.68 9.91
N ALA A 77 -2.97 -11.21 10.58
CA ALA A 77 -1.62 -11.15 10.02
C ALA A 77 -1.09 -12.52 9.56
N ARG A 78 -1.57 -13.62 10.15
CA ARG A 78 -1.19 -14.99 9.79
C ARG A 78 -2.14 -15.66 8.79
N THR A 79 -3.18 -14.96 8.35
CA THR A 79 -4.10 -15.50 7.33
C THR A 79 -3.58 -15.25 5.91
N PRO A 80 -3.87 -16.14 4.95
CA PRO A 80 -3.56 -15.90 3.54
C PRO A 80 -4.23 -14.63 3.00
N VAL A 81 -3.54 -13.90 2.13
CA VAL A 81 -4.06 -12.64 1.54
C VAL A 81 -5.35 -12.86 0.74
N LYS A 82 -5.54 -14.04 0.14
CA LYS A 82 -6.80 -14.38 -0.56
C LYS A 82 -8.04 -14.27 0.34
N ALA A 83 -7.89 -14.49 1.65
CA ALA A 83 -8.96 -14.41 2.64
C ALA A 83 -9.24 -12.97 3.14
N LEU A 84 -8.52 -11.97 2.62
CA LEU A 84 -8.78 -10.57 2.89
C LEU A 84 -9.92 -10.02 2.01
N SER A 85 -10.77 -9.20 2.61
CA SER A 85 -11.71 -8.35 1.90
C SER A 85 -10.97 -7.30 1.04
N GLY A 86 -11.66 -6.69 0.08
CA GLY A 86 -11.06 -5.64 -0.76
C GLY A 86 -10.51 -4.46 0.05
N GLY A 87 -11.18 -4.06 1.12
CA GLY A 87 -10.72 -2.98 2.01
C GLY A 87 -9.51 -3.37 2.87
N GLU A 88 -9.40 -4.64 3.26
CA GLU A 88 -8.18 -5.14 3.92
C GLU A 88 -7.01 -5.23 2.94
N ARG A 89 -7.23 -5.69 1.70
CA ARG A 89 -6.18 -5.69 0.67
C ARG A 89 -5.67 -4.28 0.38
N ALA A 90 -6.55 -3.28 0.34
CA ALA A 90 -6.14 -1.88 0.20
C ALA A 90 -5.24 -1.41 1.34
N ARG A 91 -5.55 -1.77 2.59
CA ARG A 91 -4.71 -1.45 3.76
C ARG A 91 -3.38 -2.18 3.73
N LEU A 92 -3.35 -3.45 3.31
CA LEU A 92 -2.11 -4.20 3.18
C LEU A 92 -1.19 -3.62 2.10
N LEU A 93 -1.76 -3.17 0.98
CA LEU A 93 -0.99 -2.48 -0.06
C LEU A 93 -0.38 -1.18 0.46
N LEU A 94 -1.12 -0.42 1.27
CA LEU A 94 -0.56 0.77 1.93
C LEU A 94 0.58 0.41 2.87
N ALA A 95 0.46 -0.68 3.63
CA ALA A 95 1.53 -1.17 4.50
C ALA A 95 2.79 -1.63 3.73
N LYS A 96 2.66 -2.02 2.46
CA LYS A 96 3.80 -2.43 1.61
C LYS A 96 4.53 -1.26 0.97
N LEU A 97 3.88 -0.10 0.89
CA LEU A 97 4.42 1.10 0.24
C LEU A 97 5.42 1.87 1.10
N PHE A 98 5.34 1.70 2.42
CA PHE A 98 6.20 2.33 3.42
C PHE A 98 7.00 1.25 4.14
#